data_AF-A0A818CTK0-F1
#
_entry.id   AF-A0A818CTK0-F1
#
_cell.length_a   1.000
_cell.length_b   1.000
_cell.length_c   1.000
_cell.angle_alpha   90.00
_cell.angle_beta   90.00
_cell.angle_gamma   90.00
#
_symmetry.space_group_name_H-M   'P 1'
#
loop_
_entity.id
_entity.type
_entity.pdbx_description
1 polymer ?
#
loop_
_entity_poly.entity_id
_entity_poly.type
_entity_poly.pdbx_seq_one_letter_code
_entity_poly.pdbx_strand_id
1 'polypeptide(L)'
;MGSSNSCPVSRFNMTAQDIVNECGENSNAKNLHILVTGATSGIGIETGRTLALAGAKVYLMGRSETKLKEVLENINKELQEKSSNGSVQGVICDLNSLASIKQFAEKFTKENTPLNVLVLNAGICNYNFAQTVDGLEQVMGVNHIGHAYLTQLLMPTLIANAPSRVVIVSSELHAGPPLNYQALDHMNSTENNAKKG
;
A
#
# COMPACT_ATOMS: atom_id res chain seq x y z
N MET A 1 28.20 19.91 31.70
CA MET A 1 27.41 20.13 30.47
C MET A 1 27.97 19.21 29.40
N GLY A 2 27.17 18.24 28.96
CA GLY A 2 27.61 17.14 28.10
C GLY A 2 26.85 15.87 28.42
N SER A 3 25.52 15.91 28.36
CA SER A 3 24.71 14.69 28.35
C SER A 3 24.67 14.17 26.91
N SER A 4 25.41 13.09 26.69
CA SER A 4 25.39 12.25 25.51
C SER A 4 23.95 11.81 25.19
N ASN A 5 23.37 12.33 24.11
CA ASN A 5 22.21 11.72 23.46
C ASN A 5 22.65 10.44 22.74
N SER A 6 22.88 9.39 23.50
CA SER A 6 22.87 8.04 22.95
C SER A 6 21.41 7.64 22.77
N CYS A 7 20.91 7.61 21.53
CA CYS A 7 19.72 6.85 21.20
C CYS A 7 20.16 5.53 20.56
N PRO A 8 20.18 4.41 21.32
CA PRO A 8 20.26 3.09 20.72
C PRO A 8 19.00 2.31 21.10
N VAL A 9 17.86 2.66 20.51
CA VAL A 9 16.77 1.70 20.34
C VAL A 9 16.85 1.25 18.89
N SER A 10 16.98 -0.05 18.67
CA SER A 10 16.95 -0.66 17.35
C SER A 10 15.73 -0.13 16.58
N ARG A 11 15.96 0.60 15.48
CA ARG A 11 14.93 1.17 14.59
C ARG A 11 13.91 0.15 14.08
N PHE A 12 14.17 -1.15 14.26
CA PHE A 12 13.36 -2.26 13.78
C PHE A 12 12.21 -2.67 14.71
N ASN A 13 12.16 -2.19 15.97
CA ASN A 13 11.14 -2.59 16.95
C ASN A 13 10.13 -1.48 17.30
N MET A 14 10.05 -0.43 16.47
CA MET A 14 9.11 0.66 16.70
C MET A 14 7.75 0.38 16.08
N THR A 15 6.68 0.67 16.82
CA THR A 15 5.35 0.74 16.24
C THR A 15 5.19 2.03 15.45
N ALA A 16 4.19 2.07 14.57
CA ALA A 16 3.84 3.30 13.85
C ALA A 16 3.50 4.44 14.83
N GLN A 17 2.92 4.13 16.00
CA GLN A 17 2.65 5.10 17.05
C GLN A 17 3.93 5.65 17.69
N ASP A 18 4.94 4.79 17.92
CA ASP A 18 6.23 5.22 18.47
C ASP A 18 6.92 6.22 17.53
N ILE A 19 6.81 6.00 16.21
CA ILE A 19 7.36 6.92 15.20
C ILE A 19 6.63 8.27 15.25
N VAL A 20 5.29 8.28 15.35
CA VAL A 20 4.55 9.55 15.47
C VAL A 20 4.93 10.28 16.76
N ASN A 21 5.06 9.56 17.87
CA ASN A 21 5.46 10.14 19.14
C ASN A 21 6.90 10.69 19.09
N GLU A 22 7.84 9.97 18.46
CA GLU A 22 9.23 10.42 18.29
C GLU A 22 9.34 11.61 17.33
N CYS A 23 8.59 11.60 16.23
CA CYS A 23 8.56 12.74 15.30
C CYS A 23 7.89 13.97 15.90
N GLY A 24 7.01 13.83 16.90
CA GLY A 24 6.40 14.92 17.66
C GLY A 24 5.78 16.01 16.75
N GLU A 25 5.96 17.27 17.12
CA GLU A 25 5.46 18.44 16.34
C GLU A 25 6.13 18.62 14.96
N ASN A 26 7.24 17.93 14.69
CA ASN A 26 7.90 17.95 13.37
C ASN A 26 7.19 17.06 12.33
N SER A 27 6.21 16.25 12.73
CA SER A 27 5.37 15.49 11.82
C SER A 27 4.26 16.38 11.22
N ASN A 28 4.61 17.22 10.24
CA ASN A 28 3.60 17.99 9.50
C ASN A 28 2.92 17.13 8.42
N ALA A 29 2.23 16.07 8.84
CA ALA A 29 1.36 15.29 7.96
C ALA A 29 0.04 16.03 7.66
N LYS A 30 -0.22 17.13 8.39
CA LYS A 30 -1.34 18.03 8.14
C LYS A 30 -1.21 18.56 6.71
N ASN A 31 -2.27 18.36 5.93
CA ASN A 31 -2.36 18.65 4.49
C ASN A 31 -1.72 17.64 3.54
N LEU A 32 -1.15 16.54 4.03
CA LEU A 32 -0.73 15.45 3.13
C LEU A 32 -1.92 14.58 2.75
N HIS A 33 -2.03 14.31 1.46
CA HIS A 33 -2.93 13.33 0.90
C HIS A 33 -2.18 12.03 0.62
N ILE A 34 -2.59 10.95 1.26
CA ILE A 34 -1.84 9.69 1.26
C ILE A 34 -2.75 8.55 0.83
N LEU A 35 -2.34 7.78 -0.18
CA LEU A 35 -3.04 6.58 -0.64
C LEU A 35 -2.28 5.34 -0.14
N VAL A 36 -2.97 4.45 0.58
CA VAL A 36 -2.39 3.20 1.10
C VAL A 36 -3.08 2.00 0.44
N THR A 37 -2.33 1.17 -0.28
CA THR A 37 -2.86 -0.07 -0.88
C THR A 37 -2.94 -1.20 0.14
N GLY A 38 -3.94 -2.08 0.02
CA GLY A 38 -4.07 -3.25 0.91
C GLY A 38 -4.45 -2.87 2.35
N ALA A 39 -5.22 -1.80 2.51
CA ALA A 39 -5.53 -1.20 3.81
C ALA A 39 -6.79 -1.80 4.48
N THR A 40 -7.10 -3.07 4.20
CA THR A 40 -8.23 -3.81 4.80
C THR A 40 -7.81 -4.85 5.83
N SER A 41 -6.51 -4.99 6.09
CA SER A 41 -5.95 -5.93 7.07
C SER A 41 -4.52 -5.56 7.44
N GLY A 42 -4.08 -5.99 8.62
CA GLY A 42 -2.66 -5.96 9.03
C GLY A 42 -2.02 -4.57 8.97
N ILE A 43 -0.77 -4.53 8.49
CA ILE A 43 0.08 -3.33 8.46
C ILE A 43 -0.55 -2.16 7.69
N GLY A 44 -1.34 -2.46 6.65
CA GLY A 44 -2.01 -1.42 5.85
C GLY A 44 -3.03 -0.61 6.65
N ILE A 45 -3.77 -1.26 7.56
CA ILE A 45 -4.72 -0.58 8.47
C ILE A 45 -3.94 0.33 9.41
N GLU A 46 -2.93 -0.22 10.11
CA GLU A 46 -2.17 0.55 11.10
C GLU A 46 -1.43 1.73 10.45
N THR A 47 -0.87 1.53 9.26
CA THR A 47 -0.23 2.61 8.49
C THR A 47 -1.23 3.73 8.22
N GLY A 48 -2.41 3.40 7.69
CA GLY A 48 -3.43 4.40 7.37
C GLY A 48 -3.98 5.10 8.62
N ARG A 49 -4.26 4.33 9.67
CA ARG A 49 -4.72 4.80 10.98
C ARG A 49 -3.73 5.79 11.60
N THR A 50 -2.45 5.41 11.70
CA THR A 50 -1.42 6.26 12.28
C THR A 50 -1.21 7.55 11.50
N LEU A 51 -1.20 7.49 10.17
CA LEU A 51 -1.08 8.69 9.33
C LEU A 51 -2.27 9.64 9.50
N ALA A 52 -3.49 9.09 9.61
CA ALA A 52 -4.67 9.90 9.89
C ALA A 52 -4.63 10.50 11.30
N LEU A 53 -4.15 9.78 12.31
CA LEU A 53 -3.93 10.31 13.66
C LEU A 53 -2.88 11.43 13.69
N ALA A 54 -1.89 11.37 12.80
CA ALA A 54 -0.93 12.46 12.59
C ALA A 54 -1.49 13.66 11.81
N GLY A 55 -2.76 13.61 11.37
CA GLY A 55 -3.44 14.72 10.71
C GLY A 55 -3.50 14.65 9.18
N ALA A 56 -3.07 13.54 8.56
CA ALA A 56 -3.17 13.37 7.11
C ALA A 56 -4.60 13.09 6.65
N LYS A 57 -4.85 13.32 5.36
CA LYS A 57 -6.03 12.82 4.64
C LYS A 57 -5.64 11.51 3.96
N VAL A 58 -6.19 10.40 4.43
CA VAL A 58 -5.75 9.06 4.03
C VAL A 58 -6.83 8.36 3.22
N TYR A 59 -6.47 7.89 2.04
CA TYR A 59 -7.28 7.02 1.20
C TYR A 59 -6.87 5.58 1.46
N LEU A 60 -7.77 4.79 2.04
CA LEU A 60 -7.57 3.37 2.30
C LEU A 60 -8.08 2.58 1.10
N MET A 61 -7.16 2.00 0.33
CA MET A 61 -7.51 1.20 -0.84
C MET A 61 -7.68 -0.26 -0.48
N GLY A 62 -8.80 -0.84 -0.93
CA GLY A 62 -9.12 -2.25 -0.73
C GLY A 62 -10.06 -2.81 -1.79
N ARG A 63 -10.27 -4.12 -1.73
CA ARG A 63 -11.15 -4.86 -2.66
C ARG A 63 -12.57 -5.05 -2.13
N SER A 64 -12.71 -5.13 -0.82
CA SER A 64 -13.99 -5.38 -0.15
C SER A 64 -14.52 -4.10 0.47
N GLU A 65 -15.65 -3.63 -0.05
CA GLU A 65 -16.33 -2.45 0.49
C GLU A 65 -16.76 -2.66 1.94
N THR A 66 -17.28 -3.85 2.29
CA THR A 66 -17.67 -4.19 3.66
C THR A 66 -16.50 -4.07 4.64
N LYS A 67 -15.35 -4.68 4.33
CA LYS A 67 -14.16 -4.59 5.19
C LYS A 67 -13.65 -3.16 5.31
N LEU A 68 -13.69 -2.39 4.22
CA LEU A 68 -13.32 -0.97 4.28
C LEU A 68 -14.25 -0.19 5.20
N LYS A 69 -15.57 -0.40 5.13
CA LYS A 69 -16.52 0.29 6.02
C LYS A 69 -16.21 0.01 7.49
N GLU A 70 -15.99 -1.25 7.86
CA GLU A 70 -15.63 -1.64 9.24
C GLU A 70 -14.33 -0.94 9.69
N VAL A 71 -13.29 -0.94 8.85
CA VAL A 71 -12.01 -0.28 9.15
C VAL A 71 -12.19 1.23 9.32
N LEU A 72 -12.94 1.87 8.41
CA LEU A 72 -13.20 3.31 8.46
C LEU A 72 -13.97 3.69 9.72
N GLU A 73 -15.00 2.93 10.10
CA GLU A 73 -15.76 3.19 11.33
C GLU A 73 -14.87 3.14 12.56
N ASN A 74 -13.99 2.15 12.66
CA ASN A 74 -13.07 2.01 13.79
C ASN A 74 -12.06 3.16 13.84
N ILE A 75 -11.44 3.52 12.72
CA ILE A 75 -10.47 4.62 12.68
C ILE A 75 -11.16 5.97 12.96
N ASN A 76 -12.35 6.20 12.40
CA ASN A 76 -13.07 7.46 12.61
C ASN A 76 -13.47 7.67 14.09
N LYS A 77 -13.87 6.62 14.81
CA LYS A 77 -14.12 6.70 16.26
C LYS A 77 -12.87 7.16 17.00
N GLU A 78 -11.72 6.58 16.68
CA GLU A 78 -10.47 6.94 17.34
C GLU A 78 -10.00 8.36 16.98
N LEU A 79 -10.18 8.80 15.71
CA LEU A 79 -9.88 10.17 15.30
C LEU A 79 -10.71 11.18 16.10
N GLN A 80 -11.98 10.87 16.37
CA GLN A 80 -12.86 11.70 17.20
C GLN A 80 -12.41 11.71 18.66
N GLU A 81 -12.14 10.55 19.25
CA GLU A 81 -11.68 10.41 20.64
C GLU A 81 -10.39 11.19 20.89
N LYS A 82 -9.46 11.17 19.93
CA LYS A 82 -8.17 11.87 20.02
C LYS A 82 -8.21 13.31 19.48
N SER A 83 -9.37 13.80 19.04
CA SER A 83 -9.53 15.14 18.44
C SER A 83 -8.51 15.43 17.33
N SER A 84 -8.24 14.43 16.48
CA SER A 84 -7.32 14.58 15.34
C SER A 84 -7.97 15.39 14.22
N ASN A 85 -7.16 16.18 13.51
CA ASN A 85 -7.58 16.91 12.30
C ASN A 85 -7.47 16.06 11.01
N GLY A 86 -7.05 14.81 11.11
CA GLY A 86 -6.94 13.92 9.95
C GLY A 86 -8.28 13.32 9.54
N SER A 87 -8.28 12.61 8.42
CA SER A 87 -9.48 11.93 7.91
C SER A 87 -9.12 10.66 7.15
N VAL A 88 -10.07 9.74 7.09
CA VAL A 88 -9.95 8.51 6.29
C VAL A 88 -11.10 8.39 5.30
N GLN A 89 -10.80 7.93 4.09
CA GLN A 89 -11.78 7.60 3.06
C GLN A 89 -11.44 6.25 2.43
N GLY A 90 -12.44 5.39 2.25
CA GLY A 90 -12.27 4.12 1.55
C GLY A 90 -12.32 4.30 0.03
N VAL A 91 -11.45 3.62 -0.69
CA VAL A 91 -11.48 3.54 -2.15
C VAL A 91 -11.39 2.09 -2.62
N ILE A 92 -12.19 1.74 -3.62
CA ILE A 92 -12.24 0.38 -4.17
C ILE A 92 -11.27 0.27 -5.36
N CYS A 93 -10.37 -0.71 -5.28
CA CYS A 93 -9.51 -1.10 -6.39
C CYS A 93 -9.05 -2.54 -6.17
N ASP A 94 -9.15 -3.37 -7.22
CA ASP A 94 -8.57 -4.70 -7.23
C ASP A 94 -7.28 -4.73 -8.05
N LEU A 95 -6.15 -4.90 -7.37
CA LEU A 95 -4.84 -5.02 -8.02
C LEU A 95 -4.68 -6.30 -8.84
N ASN A 96 -5.62 -7.25 -8.72
CA ASN A 96 -5.72 -8.43 -9.57
C ASN A 96 -6.32 -8.09 -10.95
N SER A 97 -6.81 -6.87 -11.19
CA SER A 97 -7.36 -6.45 -12.48
C SER A 97 -6.77 -5.12 -12.94
N LEU A 98 -6.05 -5.13 -14.07
CA LEU A 98 -5.54 -3.92 -14.71
C LEU A 98 -6.66 -2.96 -15.10
N ALA A 99 -7.82 -3.49 -15.52
CA ALA A 99 -9.00 -2.67 -15.78
C ALA A 99 -9.51 -1.97 -14.50
N SER A 100 -9.54 -2.66 -13.36
CA SER A 100 -9.90 -2.06 -12.06
C SER A 100 -8.93 -0.95 -11.66
N ILE A 101 -7.62 -1.20 -11.78
CA ILE A 101 -6.58 -0.20 -11.50
C ILE A 101 -6.76 1.05 -12.37
N LYS A 102 -7.00 0.85 -13.67
CA LYS A 102 -7.20 1.96 -14.61
C LYS A 102 -8.43 2.79 -14.26
N GLN A 103 -9.56 2.14 -14.01
CA GLN A 103 -10.81 2.80 -13.64
C GLN A 103 -10.66 3.61 -12.35
N PHE A 104 -9.98 3.05 -11.35
CA PHE A 104 -9.69 3.76 -10.11
C PHE A 104 -8.84 5.00 -10.36
N ALA A 105 -7.72 4.87 -11.09
CA ALA A 105 -6.80 5.98 -11.33
C ALA A 105 -7.45 7.11 -12.16
N GLU A 106 -8.26 6.76 -13.16
CA GLU A 106 -9.03 7.72 -13.94
C GLU A 106 -10.03 8.49 -13.08
N LYS A 107 -10.78 7.78 -12.21
CA LYS A 107 -11.70 8.41 -11.26
C LYS A 107 -10.97 9.34 -10.30
N PHE A 108 -9.88 8.85 -9.70
CA PHE A 108 -9.08 9.60 -8.73
C PHE A 108 -8.51 10.89 -9.33
N THR A 109 -8.02 10.81 -10.58
CA THR A 109 -7.50 11.96 -11.31
C THR A 109 -8.61 12.93 -11.72
N LYS A 110 -9.76 12.43 -12.19
CA LYS A 110 -10.91 13.25 -12.60
C LYS A 110 -11.49 14.07 -11.44
N GLU A 111 -11.44 13.53 -10.22
CA GLU A 111 -11.86 14.22 -9.01
C GLU A 111 -10.89 15.34 -8.57
N ASN A 112 -9.75 15.51 -9.27
CA ASN A 112 -8.67 16.42 -8.91
C ASN A 112 -8.18 16.21 -7.47
N THR A 113 -8.23 14.96 -7.01
CA THR A 113 -7.83 14.60 -5.66
C THR A 113 -6.30 14.74 -5.54
N PRO A 114 -5.79 15.59 -4.62
CA PRO A 114 -4.35 15.70 -4.40
C PRO A 114 -3.76 14.36 -3.94
N LEU A 115 -2.50 14.11 -4.30
CA LEU A 115 -1.77 12.93 -3.82
C LEU A 115 -0.31 13.28 -3.60
N ASN A 116 0.13 13.25 -2.34
CA ASN A 116 1.51 13.49 -1.96
C ASN A 116 2.27 12.19 -1.72
N VAL A 117 1.61 11.16 -1.17
CA VAL A 117 2.28 9.90 -0.85
C VAL A 117 1.47 8.70 -1.34
N LEU A 118 2.13 7.79 -2.06
CA LEU A 118 1.59 6.50 -2.46
C LEU A 118 2.32 5.38 -1.72
N VAL A 119 1.62 4.68 -0.83
CA VAL A 119 2.15 3.52 -0.09
C VAL A 119 1.66 2.24 -0.74
N LEU A 120 2.58 1.56 -1.43
CA LEU A 120 2.38 0.28 -2.10
C LEU A 120 2.57 -0.84 -1.07
N ASN A 121 1.52 -1.11 -0.28
CA ASN A 121 1.51 -2.07 0.82
C ASN A 121 0.77 -3.38 0.50
N ALA A 122 -0.16 -3.38 -0.46
CA ALA A 122 -0.90 -4.58 -0.83
C ALA A 122 0.04 -5.70 -1.29
N GLY A 123 -0.02 -6.84 -0.62
CA GLY A 123 0.75 -8.01 -0.99
C GLY A 123 -0.05 -9.28 -0.75
N ILE A 124 0.12 -10.25 -1.62
CA ILE A 124 -0.34 -11.61 -1.42
C ILE A 124 0.85 -12.57 -1.42
N CYS A 125 0.70 -13.68 -0.70
CA CYS A 125 1.58 -14.83 -0.79
C CYS A 125 0.67 -16.03 -1.08
N ASN A 126 0.78 -16.57 -2.28
CA ASN A 126 0.05 -17.77 -2.68
C ASN A 126 1.06 -18.83 -3.12
N TYR A 127 1.02 -20.00 -2.48
CA TYR A 127 1.91 -21.13 -2.80
C TYR A 127 1.39 -21.97 -3.96
N ASN A 128 0.11 -21.87 -4.27
CA ASN A 128 -0.49 -22.56 -5.42
C ASN A 128 -0.51 -21.63 -6.62
N PHE A 129 -0.19 -22.16 -7.80
CA PHE A 129 -0.29 -21.39 -9.05
C PHE A 129 -1.72 -20.88 -9.22
N ALA A 130 -1.84 -19.58 -9.45
CA ALA A 130 -3.07 -18.91 -9.77
C ALA A 130 -2.74 -17.79 -10.77
N GLN A 131 -3.76 -17.33 -11.48
CA GLN A 131 -3.62 -16.21 -12.39
C GLN A 131 -4.45 -15.02 -11.95
N THR A 132 -4.05 -13.84 -12.40
CA THR A 132 -4.87 -12.65 -12.33
C THR A 132 -5.99 -12.67 -13.36
N VAL A 133 -6.92 -11.72 -13.27
CA VAL A 133 -7.98 -11.53 -14.29
C VAL A 133 -7.38 -11.32 -15.68
N ASP A 134 -6.20 -10.71 -15.75
CA ASP A 134 -5.46 -10.42 -16.98
C ASP A 134 -4.49 -11.54 -17.41
N GLY A 135 -4.54 -12.71 -16.75
CA GLY A 135 -3.73 -13.89 -17.12
C GLY A 135 -2.27 -13.88 -16.64
N LEU A 136 -1.91 -12.96 -15.74
CA LEU A 136 -0.57 -12.90 -15.14
C LEU A 136 -0.49 -13.89 -13.97
N GLU A 137 0.70 -14.43 -13.65
CA GLU A 137 0.87 -15.16 -12.39
C GLU A 137 0.45 -14.25 -11.22
N GLN A 138 -0.38 -14.77 -10.30
CA GLN A 138 -1.13 -13.96 -9.35
C GLN A 138 -0.24 -13.12 -8.42
N VAL A 139 0.84 -13.69 -7.90
CA VAL A 139 1.76 -13.01 -6.98
C VAL A 139 2.52 -11.90 -7.71
N MET A 140 3.06 -12.19 -8.89
CA MET A 140 3.72 -11.21 -9.76
C MET A 140 2.76 -10.11 -10.22
N GLY A 141 1.54 -10.50 -10.59
CA GLY A 141 0.48 -9.62 -11.04
C GLY A 141 0.07 -8.63 -9.97
N VAL A 142 -0.17 -9.08 -8.73
CA VAL A 142 -0.62 -8.20 -7.64
C VAL A 142 0.55 -7.41 -7.03
N ASN A 143 1.63 -8.08 -6.63
CA ASN A 143 2.67 -7.46 -5.81
C ASN A 143 3.58 -6.52 -6.61
N HIS A 144 3.75 -6.77 -7.92
CA HIS A 144 4.65 -6.01 -8.78
C HIS A 144 3.93 -5.29 -9.91
N ILE A 145 3.27 -6.01 -10.82
CA ILE A 145 2.72 -5.41 -12.05
C ILE A 145 1.59 -4.43 -11.72
N GLY A 146 0.65 -4.83 -10.87
CA GLY A 146 -0.48 -3.99 -10.46
C GLY A 146 -0.02 -2.72 -9.74
N HIS A 147 0.97 -2.83 -8.84
CA HIS A 147 1.57 -1.68 -8.18
C HIS A 147 2.33 -0.75 -9.13
N ALA A 148 3.13 -1.29 -10.05
CA ALA A 148 3.83 -0.51 -11.05
C ALA A 148 2.86 0.25 -11.95
N TYR A 149 1.81 -0.44 -12.42
CA TYR A 149 0.79 0.15 -13.27
C TYR A 149 -0.02 1.24 -12.55
N LEU A 150 -0.45 1.00 -11.31
CA LEU A 150 -1.09 2.01 -10.47
C LEU A 150 -0.21 3.26 -10.32
N THR A 151 1.08 3.05 -10.02
CA THR A 151 2.05 4.14 -9.85
C THR A 151 2.22 4.94 -11.14
N GLN A 152 2.32 4.26 -12.28
CA GLN A 152 2.44 4.91 -13.58
C GLN A 152 1.23 5.81 -13.87
N LEU A 153 0.01 5.32 -13.61
CA LEU A 153 -1.22 6.09 -13.86
C LEU A 153 -1.37 7.28 -12.91
N LEU A 154 -0.93 7.16 -11.66
CA LEU A 154 -1.00 8.25 -10.67
C LEU A 154 0.21 9.18 -10.69
N MET A 155 1.23 8.88 -11.51
CA MET A 155 2.45 9.68 -11.62
C MET A 155 2.18 11.16 -11.92
N PRO A 156 1.28 11.54 -12.86
CA PRO A 156 0.99 12.95 -13.11
C PRO A 156 0.47 13.67 -11.86
N THR A 157 -0.41 13.02 -11.09
CA THR A 157 -0.96 13.58 -9.85
C THR A 157 0.11 13.72 -8.78
N LEU A 158 1.01 12.74 -8.64
CA LEU A 158 2.15 12.81 -7.72
C LEU A 158 3.09 13.96 -8.09
N ILE A 159 3.39 14.15 -9.38
CA ILE A 159 4.28 15.22 -9.85
C ILE A 159 3.64 16.60 -9.60
N ALA A 160 2.35 16.75 -9.88
CA ALA A 160 1.62 17.99 -9.67
C ALA A 160 1.55 18.41 -8.18
N ASN A 161 1.70 17.46 -7.25
CA ASN A 161 1.63 17.67 -5.81
C ASN A 161 3.00 17.52 -5.11
N ALA A 162 4.09 17.82 -5.83
CA ALA A 162 5.43 17.79 -5.27
C ALA A 162 5.60 18.78 -4.08
N PRO A 163 6.39 18.44 -3.04
CA PRO A 163 7.16 17.21 -2.89
C PRO A 163 6.25 15.99 -2.64
N SER A 164 6.51 14.91 -3.38
CA SER A 164 5.73 13.68 -3.32
C SER A 164 6.63 12.44 -3.24
N ARG A 165 6.07 11.31 -2.78
CA ARG A 165 6.83 10.08 -2.52
C ARG A 165 6.02 8.83 -2.85
N VAL A 166 6.69 7.85 -3.46
CA VAL A 166 6.20 6.47 -3.55
C VAL A 166 6.99 5.62 -2.56
N VAL A 167 6.28 4.89 -1.70
CA VAL A 167 6.85 3.98 -0.70
C VAL A 167 6.46 2.56 -1.09
N ILE A 168 7.46 1.70 -1.31
CA ILE A 168 7.25 0.28 -1.61
C ILE A 168 7.48 -0.50 -0.32
N VAL A 169 6.45 -1.18 0.18
CA VAL A 169 6.56 -2.04 1.36
C VAL A 169 6.99 -3.43 0.88
N SER A 170 8.20 -3.84 1.27
CA SER A 170 8.72 -5.19 1.05
C SER A 170 8.60 -6.02 2.33
N SER A 171 8.87 -7.33 2.23
CA SER A 171 8.89 -8.28 3.35
C SER A 171 10.18 -9.08 3.30
N GLU A 172 10.78 -9.47 4.43
CA GLU A 172 12.00 -10.30 4.48
C GLU A 172 11.95 -11.57 3.61
N LEU A 173 10.76 -12.09 3.30
CA LEU A 173 10.57 -13.18 2.32
C LEU A 173 11.09 -12.85 0.91
N HIS A 174 11.28 -11.58 0.56
CA HIS A 174 11.96 -11.16 -0.68
C HIS A 174 13.45 -11.58 -0.72
N ALA A 175 14.07 -11.83 0.44
CA ALA A 175 15.44 -12.31 0.57
C ALA A 175 15.54 -13.84 0.50
N GLY A 176 14.49 -14.51 0.03
CA GLY A 176 14.49 -15.95 -0.27
C GLY A 176 15.57 -16.34 -1.29
N PRO A 177 15.78 -17.65 -1.50
CA PRO A 177 16.80 -18.13 -2.43
C PRO A 177 16.58 -17.54 -3.83
N PRO A 178 17.65 -17.30 -4.61
CA PRO A 178 17.56 -16.74 -5.94
C PRO A 178 16.58 -17.54 -6.81
N LEU A 179 15.91 -16.85 -7.73
CA LEU A 179 14.94 -17.43 -8.65
C LEU A 179 15.52 -18.70 -9.28
N ASN A 180 14.82 -19.82 -9.08
CA ASN A 180 15.18 -21.06 -9.73
C ASN A 180 14.66 -21.02 -11.17
N TYR A 181 15.51 -20.54 -12.08
CA TYR A 181 15.20 -20.47 -13.51
C TYR A 181 14.80 -21.82 -14.11
N GLN A 182 15.37 -22.93 -13.62
CA GLN A 182 14.98 -24.27 -14.08
C GLN A 182 13.54 -24.62 -13.67
N ALA A 183 13.10 -24.22 -12.48
CA ALA A 183 11.71 -24.40 -12.05
C ALA A 183 10.74 -23.53 -12.85
N LEU A 184 11.14 -22.30 -13.21
CA LEU A 184 10.37 -21.42 -14.10
C LEU A 184 10.23 -22.01 -15.50
N ASP A 185 11.31 -22.54 -16.08
CA ASP A 185 11.29 -23.21 -17.39
C ASP A 185 10.38 -24.44 -17.37
N HIS A 186 10.40 -25.21 -16.28
CA HIS A 186 9.51 -26.35 -16.10
C HIS A 186 8.02 -25.92 -16.05
N MET A 187 7.68 -24.84 -15.34
CA MET A 187 6.31 -24.30 -15.30
C MET A 187 5.84 -23.77 -16.68
N ASN A 188 6.74 -23.21 -17.48
CA ASN A 188 6.43 -22.79 -18.86
C ASN A 188 6.33 -23.98 -19.82
N SER A 189 6.98 -25.11 -19.52
CA SER A 189 6.99 -26.30 -20.39
C SER A 189 5.75 -27.17 -20.25
N THR A 190 5.09 -27.18 -19.09
CA THR A 190 3.90 -28.01 -18.83
C THR A 190 2.65 -27.51 -19.54
N GLU A 191 2.54 -26.21 -19.86
CA GLU A 191 1.46 -25.68 -20.70
C GLU A 191 1.59 -26.11 -22.17
N ASN A 192 2.82 -26.35 -22.66
CA ASN A 192 3.05 -26.78 -24.05
C ASN A 192 2.74 -28.26 -24.31
N ASN A 193 2.70 -29.09 -23.26
CA ASN A 193 2.38 -30.51 -23.38
C ASN A 193 0.89 -30.83 -23.24
N ALA A 194 0.06 -29.88 -22.76
CA ALA A 194 -1.39 -30.06 -22.65
C ALA A 194 -2.15 -29.78 -23.97
N LYS A 195 -1.48 -29.28 -25.02
CA LYS A 195 -2.07 -28.99 -26.34
C LYS A 195 -1.68 -30.00 -27.44
N LYS A 196 -1.09 -31.14 -27.09
CA LYS A 196 -0.65 -32.18 -28.04
C LYS A 196 -1.21 -33.60 -27.77
N GLY A 197 -2.27 -33.72 -27.00
CA GLY A 197 -3.00 -34.99 -26.77
C GLY A 197 -4.35 -34.99 -27.44
#